data_AF-A0A849FQ96-F1
#
_entry.id   AF-A0A849FQ96-F1
#
_cell.length_a   1.000
_cell.length_b   1.000
_cell.length_c   1.000
_cell.angle_alpha   90.00
_cell.angle_beta   90.00
_cell.angle_gamma   90.00
#
_symmetry.space_group_name_H-M   'P 1'
#
loop_
_entity.id
_entity.type
_entity.pdbx_description
1 polymer ?
#
loop_
_entity_poly.entity_id
_entity_poly.type
_entity_poly.pdbx_seq_one_letter_code
_entity_poly.pdbx_strand_id
1 'polypeptide(L)' 'MEFGAVPVKEAEGAILAHSLRVGGRRLRKGVTLTSDHLDKLTSEGIGEVVVARPG' A
#
# COMPACT_ATOMS: atom_id res chain seq x y z
N MET A 1 11.11 6.19 11.02
CA MET A 1 10.25 5.58 9.98
C MET A 1 10.40 4.08 10.12
N GLU A 2 9.34 3.41 10.55
CA GLU A 2 9.31 1.94 10.63
C GLU A 2 8.79 1.38 9.32
N PHE A 3 9.52 0.41 8.77
CA PHE A 3 9.12 -0.34 7.59
C PHE A 3 8.59 -1.71 8.02
N GLY A 4 7.43 -2.09 7.51
CA GLY A 4 6.83 -3.38 7.83
C GLY A 4 5.73 -3.77 6.86
N ALA A 5 5.53 -5.08 6.71
CA ALA A 5 4.33 -5.61 6.08
C ALA A 5 3.14 -5.38 7.01
N VAL A 6 2.07 -4.83 6.46
CA VAL A 6 0.81 -4.63 7.18
C VAL A 6 -0.35 -5.11 6.30
N PRO A 7 -1.44 -5.59 6.92
CA PRO A 7 -2.67 -5.87 6.20
C PRO A 7 -3.10 -4.66 5.38
N VAL A 8 -3.54 -4.86 4.13
CA VAL A 8 -3.98 -3.75 3.26
C VAL A 8 -4.98 -2.90 4.01
N LYS A 9 -6.01 -3.47 4.64
CA LYS A 9 -7.01 -2.74 5.45
C LYS A 9 -6.45 -1.77 6.53
N GLU A 10 -5.20 -1.94 6.96
CA GLU A 10 -4.52 -1.11 7.98
C GLU A 10 -3.44 -0.19 7.38
N ALA A 11 -3.30 -0.22 6.05
CA ALA A 11 -2.27 0.50 5.33
C ALA A 11 -2.68 1.94 4.96
N GLU A 12 -3.92 2.37 5.26
CA GLU A 12 -4.37 3.75 5.01
C GLU A 12 -3.45 4.78 5.69
N GLY A 13 -3.07 5.83 4.96
CA GLY A 13 -2.16 6.86 5.45
C GLY A 13 -0.69 6.41 5.52
N ALA A 14 -0.39 5.13 5.34
CA ALA A 14 0.99 4.65 5.30
C ALA A 14 1.62 4.86 3.91
N ILE A 15 2.95 4.93 3.87
CA ILE A 15 3.70 5.23 2.65
C ILE A 15 4.18 3.93 2.01
N LEU A 16 3.84 3.67 0.75
CA LEU A 16 4.22 2.42 0.11
C LEU A 16 5.76 2.30 -0.04
N ALA A 17 6.35 1.22 0.48
CA ALA A 17 7.80 1.07 0.53
C ALA A 17 8.42 0.75 -0.84
N HIS A 18 7.71 0.00 -1.69
CA HIS A 18 8.14 -0.38 -3.03
C HIS A 18 7.04 -0.15 -4.07
N SER A 19 7.38 -0.08 -5.35
CA SER A 19 6.34 0.01 -6.38
C SER A 19 5.55 -1.30 -6.46
N LEU A 20 4.24 -1.19 -6.68
CA LEU A 20 3.34 -2.31 -6.91
C LEU A 20 2.60 -2.12 -8.23
N ARG A 21 2.29 -3.24 -8.92
CA ARG A 21 1.36 -3.24 -10.05
C ARG A 21 0.00 -3.70 -9.53
N VAL A 22 -1.03 -2.90 -9.78
CA VAL A 22 -2.39 -3.09 -9.28
C VAL A 22 -3.35 -2.62 -10.37
N GLY A 23 -4.19 -3.51 -10.88
CA GLY A 23 -5.22 -3.22 -11.87
C GLY A 23 -4.66 -2.67 -13.18
N GLY A 24 -3.53 -3.21 -13.63
CA GLY A 24 -2.81 -2.73 -14.83
C GLY A 24 -2.13 -1.36 -14.67
N ARG A 25 -2.21 -0.73 -13.49
CA ARG A 25 -1.53 0.53 -13.17
C ARG A 25 -0.39 0.29 -12.18
N ARG A 26 0.59 1.18 -12.18
CA ARG A 26 1.73 1.12 -11.26
C ARG A 26 1.55 2.12 -10.12
N LEU A 27 1.36 1.61 -8.91
CA LEU A 27 1.56 2.36 -7.67
C LEU A 27 3.06 2.57 -7.46
N ARG A 28 3.49 3.82 -7.32
CA ARG A 28 4.90 4.17 -7.13
C ARG A 28 5.25 4.02 -5.64
N LYS A 29 6.52 3.71 -5.35
CA LYS A 29 7.04 3.81 -3.98
C LYS A 29 6.93 5.27 -3.49
N GLY A 30 6.74 5.47 -2.20
CA GLY A 30 6.60 6.80 -1.61
C GLY A 30 5.20 7.40 -1.72
N VAL A 31 4.23 6.70 -2.33
CA VAL A 31 2.84 7.15 -2.35
C VAL A 31 2.19 6.87 -1.00
N THR A 32 1.43 7.83 -0.48
CA THR A 32 0.55 7.61 0.66
C THR A 32 -0.67 6.82 0.21
N LEU A 33 -0.92 5.69 0.88
CA LEU A 33 -2.07 4.86 0.58
C LEU A 33 -3.36 5.53 1.06
N THR A 34 -4.38 5.49 0.21
CA THR A 34 -5.72 6.05 0.44
C THR A 34 -6.74 4.92 0.33
N SER A 35 -7.98 5.17 0.74
CA SER A 35 -9.10 4.21 0.59
C SER A 35 -9.21 3.65 -0.85
N ASP A 36 -9.09 4.50 -1.87
CA ASP A 36 -9.10 4.05 -3.28
C ASP A 36 -7.92 3.13 -3.63
N HIS A 37 -6.73 3.36 -3.06
CA HIS A 37 -5.60 2.45 -3.25
C HIS A 37 -5.86 1.10 -2.57
N LEU A 38 -6.48 1.12 -1.39
CA LEU A 38 -6.81 -0.06 -0.59
C LEU A 38 -7.86 -0.94 -1.28
N ASP A 39 -8.89 -0.33 -1.85
CA ASP A 39 -9.90 -1.03 -2.66
C ASP A 39 -9.26 -1.69 -3.88
N LYS A 40 -8.37 -0.99 -4.59
CA LYS A 40 -7.66 -1.55 -5.74
C LYS A 40 -6.74 -2.71 -5.37
N LEU A 41 -5.98 -2.56 -4.29
CA LEU A 41 -5.11 -3.63 -3.77
C LEU A 41 -5.94 -4.86 -3.40
N THR A 42 -7.05 -4.66 -2.69
CA THR A 42 -7.95 -5.74 -2.27
C THR A 42 -8.64 -6.40 -3.46
N SER A 43 -9.10 -5.64 -4.45
CA SER A 43 -9.72 -6.15 -5.68
C SER A 43 -8.76 -6.98 -6.53
N GLU A 44 -7.47 -6.74 -6.42
CA GLU A 44 -6.41 -7.52 -7.09
C GLU A 44 -5.94 -8.72 -6.24
N GLY A 45 -6.57 -8.96 -5.08
CA GLY A 45 -6.23 -10.07 -4.18
C GLY A 45 -4.98 -9.83 -3.34
N ILE A 46 -4.50 -8.60 -3.23
CA ILE A 46 -3.35 -8.25 -2.38
C ILE A 46 -3.85 -8.05 -0.95
N GLY A 47 -3.42 -8.94 -0.04
CA GLY A 47 -3.82 -8.91 1.37
C GLY A 47 -2.87 -8.13 2.29
N GLU A 48 -1.60 -8.01 1.90
CA GLU A 48 -0.56 -7.32 2.68
C GLU A 48 0.33 -6.48 1.77
N VAL A 49 0.79 -5.35 2.31
CA VAL A 49 1.72 -4.44 1.62
C VAL A 49 2.80 -3.98 2.56
N VAL A 50 4.02 -3.82 2.04
CA VAL A 50 5.13 -3.25 2.81
C VAL A 50 5.04 -1.74 2.74
N VAL A 51 4.93 -1.11 3.89
CA VAL A 51 4.79 0.34 4.03
C VAL A 51 5.83 0.90 4.98
N ALA A 52 6.07 2.20 4.87
CA ALA A 52 6.77 3.01 5.84
C ALA A 52 5.73 3.82 6.64
N ARG A 53 5.84 3.81 7.96
CA ARG A 53 5.07 4.69 8.85
C ARG A 53 6.03 5.69 9.51
N PRO A 54 5.81 7.00 9.39
CA PRO A 54 6.43 7.94 10.32
C PRO A 54 5.86 7.62 11.72
N GLY A 55 6.76 7.34 12.66
CA GLY A 55 6.38 7.16 14.07
C GLY A 55 6.02 8.51 14.70
#